data_AF-A0A355SDT5-F1
#
_entry.id   AF-A0A355SDT5-F1
#
_cell.length_a   1.000
_cell.length_b   1.000
_cell.length_c   1.000
_cell.angle_alpha   90.00
_cell.angle_beta   90.00
_cell.angle_gamma   90.00
#
_symmetry.space_group_name_H-M   'P 1'
#
loop_
_entity.id
_entity.type
_entity.pdbx_description
1 polymer ?
#
loop_
_entity_poly.entity_id
_entity_poly.type
_entity_poly.pdbx_seq_one_letter_code
_entity_poly.pdbx_strand_id
1 'polypeptide(L)'
;MEQFYFVSFENTNSAMEAEDYLKENSFNVTVIPTPREITQSCGISIRFNASGIETIKEILHSGNISIKGIYKFITDNEKRAIEKIG
;
A
#
# COMPACT_ATOMS: atom_id res chain seq x y z
N MET A 1 -7.99 -15.43 -11.16
CA MET A 1 -7.50 -14.07 -10.97
C MET A 1 -7.60 -13.68 -9.52
N GLU A 2 -6.48 -13.39 -8.86
CA GLU A 2 -6.48 -12.70 -7.56
C GLU A 2 -5.97 -11.28 -7.75
N GLN A 3 -6.51 -10.34 -6.98
CA GLN A 3 -6.05 -8.95 -6.98
C GLN A 3 -6.04 -8.40 -5.57
N PHE A 4 -5.07 -7.55 -5.27
CA PHE A 4 -5.01 -6.80 -4.03
C PHE A 4 -4.40 -5.42 -4.26
N TYR A 5 -4.60 -4.54 -3.29
CA TYR A 5 -4.10 -3.19 -3.33
C TYR A 5 -3.08 -2.99 -2.24
N PHE A 6 -2.06 -2.19 -2.52
CA PHE A 6 -1.08 -1.84 -1.52
C PHE A 6 -0.51 -0.45 -1.76
N VAL A 7 -0.04 0.17 -0.68
CA VAL A 7 0.69 1.44 -0.69
C VAL A 7 2.16 1.13 -0.54
N SER A 8 2.98 1.71 -1.43
CA SER A 8 4.43 1.74 -1.27
C SER A 8 4.86 3.08 -0.72
N PHE A 9 5.91 3.08 0.10
CA PHE A 9 6.43 4.26 0.78
C PHE A 9 7.80 4.65 0.24
N GLU A 10 8.25 5.86 0.57
CA GLU A 10 9.60 6.32 0.21
C GLU A 10 10.68 5.68 1.10
N ASN A 11 10.35 5.34 2.34
CA ASN A 11 11.27 4.71 3.30
C ASN A 11 10.48 3.89 4.34
N THR A 12 11.19 3.13 5.16
CA THR A 12 10.59 2.28 6.20
C THR A 12 9.87 3.09 7.28
N ASN A 13 10.39 4.28 7.65
CA ASN A 13 9.77 5.12 8.67
C ASN A 13 8.37 5.58 8.26
N SER A 14 8.20 6.09 7.03
CA SER A 14 6.90 6.49 6.52
C SER A 14 5.91 5.33 6.41
N ALA A 15 6.40 4.10 6.16
CA ALA A 15 5.56 2.91 6.15
C ALA A 15 5.08 2.54 7.57
N MET A 16 5.96 2.62 8.57
CA MET A 16 5.59 2.37 9.97
C MET A 16 4.63 3.43 10.50
N GLU A 17 4.91 4.71 10.22
CA GLU A 17 4.03 5.83 10.59
C GLU A 17 2.64 5.67 9.96
N ALA A 18 2.56 5.28 8.69
CA ALA A 18 1.31 4.96 8.03
C ALA A 18 0.56 3.81 8.70
N GLU A 19 1.26 2.74 9.06
CA GLU A 19 0.65 1.58 9.71
C GLU A 19 0.00 1.97 11.04
N ASP A 20 0.73 2.71 11.87
CA ASP A 20 0.23 3.17 13.17
C ASP A 20 -0.96 4.11 12.98
N TYR A 21 -0.84 5.11 12.10
CA TYR A 21 -1.91 6.08 11.83
C TYR A 21 -3.17 5.42 11.25
N LEU A 22 -3.02 4.41 10.39
CA LEU A 22 -4.15 3.65 9.84
C LEU A 22 -4.83 2.81 10.92
N LYS A 23 -4.07 2.17 11.81
CA LYS A 23 -4.61 1.41 12.94
C LYS A 23 -5.34 2.31 13.94
N GLU A 24 -4.80 3.50 14.24
CA GLU A 24 -5.45 4.50 15.11
C GLU A 24 -6.81 4.93 14.55
N ASN A 25 -6.92 5.05 13.23
CA ASN A 25 -8.17 5.35 12.52
C ASN A 25 -9.05 4.10 12.29
N SER A 26 -8.79 2.98 13.00
CA SER A 26 -9.53 1.72 12.89
C SER A 26 -9.60 1.16 11.47
N PHE A 27 -8.61 1.48 10.62
CA PHE A 27 -8.53 1.00 9.26
C PHE A 27 -7.72 -0.32 9.21
N ASN A 28 -8.37 -1.39 8.75
CA ASN A 28 -7.77 -2.71 8.76
C ASN A 28 -6.72 -2.86 7.65
N VAL A 29 -5.46 -3.00 8.07
CA VAL A 29 -4.29 -3.06 7.19
C VAL A 29 -3.42 -4.27 7.47
N THR A 30 -2.66 -4.69 6.47
CA THR A 30 -1.68 -5.78 6.62
C THR A 30 -0.36 -5.35 6.02
N VAL A 31 0.71 -5.39 6.82
CA VAL A 31 2.07 -5.16 6.31
C VAL A 31 2.50 -6.37 5.50
N ILE A 32 3.00 -6.11 4.30
CA ILE A 32 3.55 -7.11 3.39
C ILE A 32 4.95 -6.67 2.95
N PRO A 33 5.84 -7.61 2.57
CA PRO A 33 7.05 -7.24 1.86
C PRO A 33 6.68 -6.55 0.54
N THR A 34 7.40 -5.48 0.18
CA THR A 34 7.16 -4.78 -1.08
C THR A 34 7.34 -5.74 -2.25
N PRO A 35 6.33 -5.89 -3.15
CA PRO A 35 6.45 -6.76 -4.31
C PRO A 35 7.70 -6.44 -5.15
N ARG A 36 8.34 -7.49 -5.66
CA ARG A 36 9.62 -7.38 -6.40
C ARG A 36 9.51 -6.51 -7.64
N GLU A 37 8.31 -6.37 -8.18
CA GLU A 37 8.02 -5.58 -9.36
C GLU A 37 8.07 -4.05 -9.09
N ILE A 38 8.10 -3.60 -7.82
CA ILE A 38 8.23 -2.16 -7.44
C ILE A 38 9.52 -1.90 -6.64
N THR A 39 10.38 -2.91 -6.44
CA THR A 39 11.58 -2.80 -5.60
C THR A 39 12.41 -1.59 -5.97
N GLN A 40 12.62 -0.63 -5.04
CA GLN A 40 13.80 0.26 -4.96
C GLN A 40 13.90 1.15 -3.68
N SER A 41 13.04 1.06 -2.66
CA SER A 41 13.14 2.04 -1.53
C SER A 41 13.00 1.50 -0.10
N CYS A 42 11.88 0.86 0.29
CA CYS A 42 11.50 0.73 1.71
C CYS A 42 11.33 -0.70 2.26
N GLY A 43 11.37 -1.73 1.40
CA GLY A 43 11.26 -3.16 1.77
C GLY A 43 9.88 -3.63 2.25
N ILE A 44 9.04 -2.71 2.76
CA ILE A 44 7.69 -3.00 3.26
C ILE A 44 6.63 -2.11 2.59
N SER A 45 5.42 -2.66 2.47
CA SER A 45 4.24 -2.03 1.90
C SER A 45 3.01 -2.36 2.74
N ILE A 46 1.98 -1.52 2.67
CA ILE A 46 0.72 -1.74 3.38
C ILE A 46 -0.33 -2.24 2.41
N ARG A 47 -0.80 -3.47 2.61
CA ARG A 47 -1.91 -4.08 1.85
C ARG A 47 -3.26 -3.71 2.48
N PHE A 48 -4.22 -3.45 1.61
CA PHE A 48 -5.60 -3.12 1.98
C PHE A 48 -6.60 -3.58 0.91
N ASN A 49 -7.90 -3.47 1.22
CA ASN A 49 -8.99 -3.89 0.32
C ASN A 49 -9.37 -2.81 -0.69
N ALA A 50 -9.92 -3.21 -1.84
CA ALA A 50 -10.36 -2.29 -2.90
C ALA A 50 -11.33 -1.20 -2.39
N SER A 51 -12.25 -1.58 -1.51
CA SER A 51 -13.24 -0.66 -0.91
C SER A 51 -12.61 0.42 -0.03
N GLY A 52 -11.35 0.25 0.36
CA GLY A 52 -10.63 1.18 1.23
C GLY A 52 -9.70 2.15 0.49
N ILE A 53 -9.70 2.18 -0.85
CA ILE A 53 -8.81 3.06 -1.63
C ILE A 53 -9.03 4.54 -1.33
N GLU A 54 -10.29 4.99 -1.25
CA GLU A 54 -10.58 6.39 -0.93
C GLU A 54 -10.23 6.70 0.52
N THR A 55 -10.65 5.84 1.45
CA THR A 55 -10.37 6.00 2.89
C THR A 55 -8.88 6.04 3.20
N ILE A 56 -8.07 5.14 2.62
CA ILE A 56 -6.62 5.14 2.87
C ILE A 56 -5.96 6.40 2.29
N LYS A 57 -6.43 6.89 1.12
CA LYS A 57 -5.93 8.15 0.54
C LYS A 57 -6.22 9.33 1.47
N GLU A 58 -7.43 9.41 1.99
CA GLU A 58 -7.83 10.46 2.93
C GLU A 58 -7.02 10.40 4.22
N ILE A 59 -6.94 9.21 4.85
CA ILE A 59 -6.19 9.03 6.10
C ILE A 59 -4.70 9.40 5.90
N LEU A 60 -4.05 8.88 4.85
CA LEU A 60 -2.64 9.18 4.60
C LEU A 60 -2.40 10.67 4.29
N HIS A 61 -3.34 11.31 3.60
CA HIS A 61 -3.28 12.75 3.33
C HIS A 61 -3.44 13.57 4.62
N SER A 62 -4.41 13.23 5.48
CA SER A 62 -4.63 13.88 6.77
C SER A 62 -3.46 13.69 7.74
N GLY A 63 -2.79 12.54 7.70
CA GLY A 63 -1.57 12.27 8.46
C GLY A 63 -0.32 12.93 7.89
N ASN A 64 -0.41 13.61 6.73
CA ASN A 64 0.72 14.19 6.01
C ASN A 64 1.84 13.17 5.71
N ILE A 65 1.45 11.91 5.49
CA ILE A 65 2.38 10.80 5.30
C ILE A 65 2.78 10.71 3.82
N SER A 66 4.08 10.71 3.58
CA SER A 66 4.64 10.61 2.24
C SER A 66 4.59 9.18 1.70
N ILE A 67 3.92 9.02 0.55
CA ILE A 67 3.81 7.75 -0.14
C ILE A 67 4.43 7.83 -1.53
N LYS A 68 5.00 6.71 -1.99
CA LYS A 68 5.52 6.57 -3.36
C LYS A 68 4.39 6.34 -4.37
N GLY A 69 3.31 5.74 -3.90
CA GLY A 69 2.09 5.54 -4.67
C GLY A 69 1.25 4.39 -4.16
N ILE A 70 0.08 4.28 -4.77
CA ILE A 70 -0.87 3.20 -4.55
C ILE A 70 -0.87 2.30 -5.78
N TYR A 71 -0.80 1.00 -5.54
CA TYR A 71 -0.63 0.01 -6.57
C TYR A 71 -1.69 -1.07 -6.46
N LYS A 72 -2.10 -1.56 -7.62
CA LYS A 72 -2.96 -2.73 -7.80
C LYS A 72 -2.08 -3.88 -8.27
N PHE A 73 -2.03 -4.95 -7.48
CA PHE A 73 -1.42 -6.21 -7.86
C PHE A 73 -2.47 -7.13 -8.46
N ILE A 74 -2.17 -7.73 -9.60
CA ILE A 74 -3.04 -8.66 -10.31
C ILE A 74 -2.24 -9.93 -10.62
N THR A 75 -2.79 -11.09 -10.28
CA THR A 75 -2.23 -12.40 -10.66
C THR A 75 -3.25 -13.21 -11.44
N ASP A 76 -2.84 -13.65 -12.63
CA ASP A 76 -3.62 -14.52 -13.52
C ASP A 76 -2.73 -15.58 -14.16
N ASN A 77 -3.03 -16.88 -13.92
CA ASN A 77 -2.35 -18.02 -14.54
C ASN A 77 -0.81 -17.81 -14.66
N GLU A 78 -0.16 -17.58 -13.51
CA GLU A 78 1.30 -17.33 -13.36
C GLU A 78 1.81 -15.95 -13.82
N LYS A 79 1.00 -15.16 -14.53
CA LYS A 79 1.34 -13.78 -14.88
C LYS A 79 1.02 -12.85 -13.72
N ARG A 80 2.02 -12.04 -13.36
CA ARG A 80 1.91 -10.98 -12.34
C ARG A 80 1.97 -9.63 -13.03
N ALA A 81 1.03 -8.77 -12.71
CA ALA A 81 0.99 -7.40 -13.18
C ALA A 81 0.80 -6.45 -12.00
N ILE A 82 1.42 -5.28 -12.11
CA ILE A 82 1.29 -4.19 -11.16
C ILE A 82 0.91 -2.93 -11.92
N GLU A 83 -0.13 -2.27 -11.45
CA GLU A 83 -0.60 -1.00 -12.00
C GLU A 83 -0.56 0.08 -10.91
N LYS A 84 0.05 1.23 -11.19
CA LYS A 84 -0.03 2.41 -10.31
C LYS A 84 -1.36 3.11 -10.53
N ILE A 85 -2.11 3.33 -9.45
CA ILE A 85 -3.47 3.91 -9.48
C ILE A 85 -3.60 5.19 -8.64
N GLY A 86 -2.50 5.66 -8.04
CA GLY A 86 -2.43 6.84 -7.18
C GLY A 86 -1.01 7.18 -6.81
#